data_AF-A0AAU6E1M9-F1
#
_entry.id   AF-A0AAU6E1M9-F1
#
_cell.length_a   1.000
_cell.length_b   1.000
_cell.length_c   1.000
_cell.angle_alpha   90.00
_cell.angle_beta   90.00
_cell.angle_gamma   90.00
#
_symmetry.space_group_name_H-M   'P 1'
#
loop_
_entity.id
_entity.type
_entity.pdbx_description
1 polymer ?
#
loop_
_entity_poly.entity_id
_entity_poly.type
_entity_poly.pdbx_seq_one_letter_code
_entity_poly.pdbx_strand_id
1 'polypeptide(L)'
;MTEDHMMHCFAGDEQRYITGVAVTELDGVPHVVGLNDRGVVQKWALPDGESAVVPLDLPAAAPEDEWYHEQGWEEGDDFGDPNAKVPAGHIVAVMTVTRLDGRPVVVTGGNEHDLSSHTGDADMYAGAVRVWDLRTGRKVGKVMAGDDPADGAVGAVCSLAVVSSKAGPIAVSSSESGLLQAWNLLTNELGAYAVTTGENGVMGAATIGGRPIAVTGGESRTLEAWDLLIRSP
;
A
#
# COMPACT_ATOMS: atom_id res chain seq x y z
N MET A 1 -22.92 10.63 26.06
CA MET A 1 -23.30 9.21 26.17
C MET A 1 -22.47 8.38 25.17
N THR A 2 -21.17 8.67 25.06
CA THR A 2 -20.26 8.14 24.03
C THR A 2 -18.85 7.90 24.57
N GLU A 3 -18.45 8.59 25.64
CA GLU A 3 -17.13 8.42 26.28
C GLU A 3 -17.03 7.17 27.17
N ASP A 4 -18.14 6.60 27.64
CA ASP A 4 -18.14 5.46 28.59
C ASP A 4 -17.55 4.16 28.00
N HIS A 5 -17.46 4.05 26.67
CA HIS A 5 -16.86 2.90 25.97
C HIS A 5 -15.50 3.23 25.32
N MET A 6 -15.02 4.47 25.43
CA MET A 6 -13.75 4.91 24.86
C MET A 6 -12.61 4.56 25.82
N MET A 7 -11.75 3.60 25.46
CA MET A 7 -10.62 3.21 26.31
C MET A 7 -9.50 4.27 26.29
N HIS A 8 -9.14 4.74 25.10
CA HIS A 8 -8.08 5.73 24.89
C HIS A 8 -8.43 6.65 23.72
N CYS A 9 -7.95 7.89 23.78
CA CYS A 9 -7.92 8.82 22.66
C CYS A 9 -6.46 9.11 22.32
N PHE A 10 -6.01 8.67 21.14
CA PHE A 10 -4.63 8.86 20.69
C PHE A 10 -4.55 10.10 19.82
N ALA A 11 -3.81 11.11 20.26
CA ALA A 11 -3.52 12.27 19.43
C ALA A 11 -2.49 11.88 18.36
N GLY A 12 -2.83 12.17 17.10
CA GLY A 12 -1.84 12.27 16.02
C GLY A 12 -1.06 13.59 16.14
N ASP A 13 -0.23 13.87 15.13
CA ASP A 13 0.40 15.19 14.96
C ASP A 13 -0.68 16.28 14.82
N GLU A 14 -0.61 17.33 15.63
CA GLU A 14 -1.70 18.30 15.94
C GLU A 14 -2.22 19.11 14.74
N GLN A 15 -1.68 18.91 13.54
CA GLN A 15 -2.12 19.59 12.31
C GLN A 15 -2.28 18.64 11.13
N ARG A 16 -2.36 17.34 11.37
CA ARG A 16 -2.32 16.31 10.32
C ARG A 16 -3.48 15.34 10.43
N TYR A 17 -4.04 15.00 9.29
CA TYR A 17 -5.14 14.04 9.21
C TYR A 17 -4.59 12.62 9.23
N ILE A 18 -5.21 11.74 10.02
CA ILE A 18 -4.94 10.31 9.92
C ILE A 18 -5.70 9.77 8.70
N THR A 19 -4.96 9.29 7.70
CA THR A 19 -5.49 8.79 6.42
C THR A 19 -5.63 7.27 6.40
N GLY A 20 -4.95 6.57 7.32
CA GLY A 20 -5.02 5.12 7.45
C GLY A 20 -4.82 4.68 8.90
N VAL A 21 -5.51 3.61 9.29
CA VAL A 21 -5.39 3.03 10.62
C VAL A 21 -5.45 1.51 10.55
N ALA A 22 -4.62 0.86 11.33
CA ALA A 22 -4.63 -0.59 11.47
C ALA A 22 -4.28 -1.00 12.91
N VAL A 23 -4.65 -2.22 13.29
CA VAL A 23 -4.32 -2.80 14.59
C VAL A 23 -3.43 -4.02 14.38
N THR A 24 -2.38 -4.14 15.17
CA THR A 24 -1.46 -5.27 15.14
C THR A 24 -0.96 -5.61 16.53
N GLU A 25 -0.19 -6.68 16.65
CA GLU A 25 0.48 -7.06 17.89
C GLU A 25 2.00 -6.97 17.70
N LEU A 26 2.67 -6.19 18.55
CA LEU A 26 4.12 -6.09 18.63
C LEU A 26 4.59 -6.66 19.97
N ASP A 27 5.39 -7.72 19.92
CA ASP A 27 6.01 -8.31 21.12
C ASP A 27 5.00 -8.66 22.24
N GLY A 28 3.81 -9.17 21.87
CA GLY A 28 2.73 -9.50 22.82
C GLY A 28 1.83 -8.34 23.20
N VAL A 29 2.15 -7.12 22.73
CA VAL A 29 1.41 -5.89 23.06
C VAL A 29 0.59 -5.45 21.86
N PRO A 30 -0.74 -5.30 21.99
CA PRO A 30 -1.56 -4.80 20.90
C PRO A 30 -1.29 -3.31 20.68
N HIS A 31 -1.12 -2.92 19.42
CA HIS A 31 -0.80 -1.56 18.99
C HIS A 31 -1.78 -1.09 17.93
N VAL A 32 -2.12 0.19 17.98
CA VAL A 32 -2.68 0.92 16.84
C VAL A 32 -1.53 1.47 16.02
N VAL A 33 -1.63 1.38 14.70
CA VAL A 33 -0.70 1.99 13.75
C VAL A 33 -1.52 2.97 12.90
N GLY A 34 -1.03 4.19 12.79
CA GLY A 34 -1.67 5.28 12.05
C GLY A 34 -0.74 5.83 10.99
N LEU A 35 -1.33 6.21 9.86
CA LEU A 35 -0.73 6.95 8.76
C LEU A 35 -1.28 8.36 8.76
N ASN A 36 -0.45 9.37 8.55
CA ASN A 36 -0.95 10.70 8.24
C ASN A 36 -0.78 11.09 6.76
N ASP A 37 -1.40 12.20 6.37
CA ASP A 37 -1.32 12.83 5.04
C ASP A 37 0.11 13.24 4.60
N ARG A 38 1.09 13.15 5.50
CA ARG A 38 2.52 13.37 5.23
C ARG A 38 3.33 12.08 5.25
N GLY A 39 2.68 10.93 5.22
CA GLY A 39 3.35 9.63 5.17
C GLY A 39 4.13 9.26 6.41
N VAL A 40 3.81 9.87 7.56
CA VAL A 40 4.38 9.49 8.84
C VAL A 40 3.60 8.32 9.42
N VAL A 41 4.31 7.25 9.73
CA VAL A 41 3.76 6.11 10.47
C VAL A 41 4.02 6.31 11.96
N GLN A 42 2.95 6.33 12.74
CA GLN A 42 3.01 6.38 14.20
C GLN A 42 2.30 5.15 14.77
N LYS A 43 2.79 4.66 15.90
CA LYS A 43 2.16 3.56 16.64
C LYS A 43 1.89 3.95 18.08
N TRP A 44 0.83 3.39 18.63
CA TRP A 44 0.42 3.55 20.02
C TRP A 44 0.18 2.19 20.64
N ALA A 45 0.82 1.90 21.77
CA ALA A 45 0.51 0.72 22.57
C ALA A 45 -0.90 0.89 23.16
N LEU A 46 -1.80 -0.06 22.93
CA LEU A 46 -3.16 0.02 23.45
C LEU A 46 -3.27 -0.02 24.98
N PRO A 47 -2.43 -0.76 25.74
CA PRO A 47 -2.60 -0.85 27.19
C PRO A 47 -2.37 0.45 27.97
N ASP A 48 -1.41 1.27 27.54
CA ASP A 48 -0.97 2.47 28.27
C ASP A 48 -0.93 3.75 27.42
N GLY A 49 -1.10 3.62 26.10
CA GLY A 49 -1.07 4.72 25.16
C GLY A 49 0.32 5.25 24.84
N GLU A 50 1.39 4.53 25.20
CA GLU A 50 2.74 4.91 24.82
C GLU A 50 2.85 4.99 23.28
N SER A 51 3.29 6.14 22.77
CA SER A 51 3.39 6.38 21.34
C SER A 51 4.83 6.44 20.87
N ALA A 52 5.07 5.91 19.68
CA ALA A 52 6.36 6.02 19.01
C ALA A 52 6.16 6.29 17.52
N VAL A 53 6.95 7.21 16.97
CA VAL A 53 7.04 7.44 15.53
C VAL A 53 8.01 6.43 14.92
N VAL A 54 7.61 5.81 13.82
CA VAL A 54 8.46 4.90 13.04
C VAL A 54 8.76 5.57 11.71
N PRO A 55 9.90 6.28 11.57
CA PRO A 55 10.23 6.96 10.32
C PRO A 55 10.51 5.91 9.24
N LEU A 56 9.72 5.94 8.15
CA LEU A 56 9.97 5.09 7.00
C LEU A 56 11.18 5.59 6.20
N ASP A 57 12.01 4.67 5.72
CA ASP A 57 13.15 4.96 4.85
C ASP A 57 12.69 5.25 3.42
N LEU A 58 11.95 6.35 3.26
CA LEU A 58 11.36 6.76 1.98
C LEU A 58 12.37 6.96 0.84
N PRO A 59 13.64 7.36 1.07
CA PRO A 59 14.65 7.34 0.00
C PRO A 59 14.86 5.95 -0.62
N ALA A 60 14.59 4.88 0.13
CA ALA A 60 14.62 3.51 -0.38
C ALA A 60 13.32 3.09 -1.09
N ALA A 61 12.32 3.97 -1.22
CA ALA A 61 11.03 3.66 -1.85
C ALA A 61 11.12 3.43 -3.36
N ALA A 62 12.24 3.73 -4.00
CA ALA A 62 12.36 3.63 -5.45
C ALA A 62 12.32 2.16 -5.89
N PRO A 63 11.69 1.85 -7.04
CA PRO A 63 11.89 0.57 -7.69
C PRO A 63 13.38 0.35 -7.96
N GLU A 64 13.79 -0.93 -7.97
CA GLU A 64 15.18 -1.31 -8.13
C GLU A 64 15.68 -1.25 -9.59
N ASP A 65 14.80 -0.97 -10.55
CA ASP A 65 15.12 -0.95 -11.97
C ASP A 65 16.01 0.24 -12.35
N GLU A 66 17.00 -0.01 -13.21
CA GLU A 66 17.99 1.00 -13.64
C GLU A 66 17.33 2.24 -14.25
N TRP A 67 16.20 2.09 -14.94
CA TRP A 67 15.43 3.21 -15.51
C TRP A 67 15.07 4.28 -14.47
N TYR A 68 14.53 3.88 -13.31
CA TYR A 68 14.17 4.81 -12.24
C TYR A 68 15.39 5.45 -11.56
N HIS A 69 16.51 4.75 -11.55
CA HIS A 69 17.77 5.28 -11.04
C HIS A 69 18.42 6.29 -11.99
N GLU A 70 18.27 6.10 -13.31
CA GLU A 70 18.87 6.94 -14.34
C GLU A 70 18.08 8.21 -14.64
N GLN A 71 16.74 8.14 -14.67
CA GLN A 71 15.88 9.32 -14.95
C GLN A 71 15.51 10.12 -13.69
N GLY A 72 15.63 9.51 -12.50
CA GLY A 72 15.08 10.09 -11.28
C GLY A 72 13.56 9.99 -11.22
N TRP A 73 12.97 10.31 -10.06
CA TRP A 73 11.53 10.34 -9.89
C TRP A 73 11.00 11.63 -10.53
N GLU A 74 10.67 11.56 -11.83
CA GLU A 74 10.18 12.73 -12.56
C GLU A 74 8.75 13.09 -12.12
N GLU A 75 8.57 14.37 -11.76
CA GLU A 75 7.27 15.03 -11.67
C GLU A 75 7.08 15.78 -13.00
N GLY A 76 5.93 15.58 -13.64
CA GLY A 76 5.54 16.34 -14.82
C GLY A 76 5.44 17.83 -14.50
N ASP A 77 6.16 18.60 -15.30
CA ASP A 77 5.75 19.88 -15.88
C ASP A 77 5.23 20.99 -14.95
N ASP A 78 5.73 21.11 -13.71
CA ASP A 78 5.84 22.43 -13.04
C ASP A 78 6.97 22.56 -11.99
N PHE A 79 8.11 21.87 -12.13
CA PHE A 79 9.21 22.02 -11.15
C PHE A 79 10.61 21.93 -11.77
N GLY A 80 11.17 23.08 -12.14
CA GLY A 80 12.58 23.23 -12.55
C GLY A 80 13.60 23.14 -11.41
N ASP A 81 13.61 22.03 -10.65
CA ASP A 81 14.65 21.72 -9.66
C ASP A 81 15.15 20.26 -9.83
N PRO A 82 16.45 20.04 -10.10
CA PRO A 82 17.05 18.70 -10.23
C PRO A 82 17.12 17.89 -8.90
N ASN A 83 16.45 18.32 -7.82
CA ASN A 83 16.38 17.64 -6.52
C ASN A 83 14.95 17.30 -6.06
N ALA A 84 13.97 17.23 -6.97
CA ALA A 84 12.57 17.01 -6.64
C ALA A 84 12.34 15.78 -5.73
N LYS A 85 11.65 15.99 -4.60
CA LYS A 85 11.31 14.96 -3.60
C LYS A 85 9.83 14.66 -3.71
N VAL A 86 9.46 13.45 -4.15
CA VAL A 86 8.07 12.98 -4.09
C VAL A 86 7.55 13.16 -2.66
N PRO A 87 6.42 13.88 -2.43
CA PRO A 87 5.86 14.03 -1.11
C PRO A 87 5.60 12.65 -0.48
N ALA A 88 6.00 12.48 0.78
CA ALA A 88 5.85 11.21 1.49
C ALA A 88 4.41 10.65 1.46
N GLY A 89 3.39 11.52 1.48
CA GLY A 89 1.98 11.11 1.37
C GLY A 89 1.60 10.50 0.02
N HIS A 90 2.36 10.77 -1.05
CA HIS A 90 2.16 10.12 -2.35
C HIS A 90 2.69 8.68 -2.34
N ILE A 91 3.82 8.43 -1.67
CA ILE A 91 4.43 7.10 -1.57
C ILE A 91 3.61 6.17 -0.64
N VAL A 92 2.98 6.75 0.39
CA VAL A 92 2.23 6.03 1.41
C VAL A 92 0.85 6.67 1.61
N ALA A 93 -0.04 6.48 0.65
CA ALA A 93 -1.40 7.01 0.66
C ALA A 93 -2.37 6.11 1.45
N VAL A 94 -2.25 4.80 1.26
CA VAL A 94 -3.03 3.77 1.99
C VAL A 94 -2.10 2.83 2.73
N MET A 95 -2.59 2.20 3.81
CA MET A 95 -1.82 1.21 4.55
C MET A 95 -2.65 0.05 5.10
N THR A 96 -1.96 -1.05 5.33
CA THR A 96 -2.41 -2.16 6.17
C THR A 96 -1.22 -2.76 6.91
N VAL A 97 -1.46 -3.64 7.87
CA VAL A 97 -0.43 -4.30 8.66
C VAL A 97 -0.57 -5.81 8.58
N THR A 98 0.56 -6.50 8.60
CA THR A 98 0.57 -7.97 8.61
C THR A 98 1.83 -8.50 9.29
N ARG A 99 1.95 -9.82 9.37
CA ARG A 99 3.20 -10.49 9.72
C ARG A 99 3.80 -11.18 8.52
N LEU A 100 5.06 -10.86 8.25
CA LEU A 100 5.88 -11.50 7.22
C LEU A 100 6.97 -12.31 7.91
N ASP A 101 6.90 -13.65 7.85
CA ASP A 101 7.80 -14.54 8.60
C ASP A 101 7.96 -14.17 10.09
N GLY A 102 6.83 -13.87 10.74
CA GLY A 102 6.78 -13.47 12.14
C GLY A 102 7.19 -12.02 12.42
N ARG A 103 7.76 -11.31 11.43
CA ARG A 103 8.09 -9.88 11.51
C ARG A 103 6.84 -9.03 11.30
N PRO A 104 6.52 -8.10 12.21
CA PRO A 104 5.45 -7.14 11.99
C PRO A 104 5.87 -6.14 10.92
N VAL A 105 5.04 -6.00 9.88
CA VAL A 105 5.29 -5.09 8.76
C VAL A 105 4.08 -4.22 8.49
N VAL A 106 4.34 -3.03 7.95
CA VAL A 106 3.33 -2.20 7.28
C VAL A 106 3.44 -2.45 5.79
N VAL A 107 2.31 -2.66 5.13
CA VAL A 107 2.22 -2.66 3.68
C VAL A 107 1.54 -1.36 3.29
N THR A 108 2.14 -0.60 2.39
CA THR A 108 1.63 0.71 1.94
C THR A 108 1.38 0.70 0.44
N GLY A 109 0.40 1.47 -0.01
CA GLY A 109 0.16 1.76 -1.42
C GLY A 109 0.34 3.25 -1.69
N GLY A 110 1.02 3.59 -2.77
CA GLY A 110 1.17 4.97 -3.24
C GLY A 110 0.04 5.41 -4.17
N ASN A 111 -0.15 6.72 -4.31
CA ASN A 111 -1.13 7.30 -5.22
C ASN A 111 -0.56 7.44 -6.66
N GLU A 112 -1.28 8.12 -7.54
CA GLU A 112 -0.87 8.31 -8.94
C GLU A 112 0.52 8.95 -9.02
N HIS A 113 0.78 10.00 -8.24
CA HIS A 113 2.06 10.73 -8.24
C HIS A 113 3.18 10.04 -7.45
N ASP A 114 3.05 8.76 -7.13
CA ASP A 114 4.10 7.96 -6.49
C ASP A 114 5.23 7.67 -7.48
N LEU A 115 4.92 7.05 -8.63
CA LEU A 115 5.89 6.68 -9.67
C LEU A 115 5.56 7.37 -11.00
N SER A 116 6.62 7.73 -11.73
CA SER A 116 6.51 8.06 -13.16
C SER A 116 6.39 6.79 -14.00
N SER A 117 5.68 6.90 -15.14
CA SER A 117 5.57 5.80 -16.09
C SER A 117 6.90 5.50 -16.80
N HIS A 118 7.07 4.24 -17.22
CA HIS A 118 8.20 3.81 -18.04
C HIS A 118 8.07 4.23 -19.52
N THR A 119 6.91 4.73 -19.94
CA THR A 119 6.60 5.00 -21.35
C THR A 119 7.09 6.37 -21.82
N GLY A 120 7.55 7.22 -20.89
CA GLY A 120 7.96 8.59 -21.20
C GLY A 120 6.79 9.53 -21.51
N ASP A 121 5.55 9.08 -21.22
CA ASP A 121 4.36 9.92 -21.29
C ASP A 121 4.18 10.63 -19.94
N ALA A 122 4.35 11.96 -19.94
CA ALA A 122 4.29 12.81 -18.75
C ALA A 122 2.90 12.84 -18.08
N ASP A 123 1.86 12.38 -18.79
CA ASP A 123 0.51 12.25 -18.24
C ASP A 123 0.26 10.89 -17.56
N MET A 124 1.25 9.99 -17.57
CA MET A 124 1.12 8.63 -17.04
C MET A 124 1.83 8.48 -15.69
N TYR A 125 1.03 8.32 -14.65
CA TYR A 125 1.40 8.27 -13.23
C TYR A 125 0.94 6.95 -12.61
N ALA A 126 1.75 6.33 -11.75
CA ALA A 126 1.49 5.01 -11.19
C ALA A 126 1.72 4.95 -9.67
N GLY A 127 0.86 4.21 -8.97
CA GLY A 127 1.08 3.82 -7.58
C GLY A 127 1.86 2.52 -7.47
N ALA A 128 2.60 2.35 -6.37
CA ALA A 128 3.22 1.08 -6.03
C ALA A 128 2.94 0.62 -4.60
N VAL A 129 3.02 -0.70 -4.41
CA VAL A 129 2.92 -1.35 -3.11
C VAL A 129 4.31 -1.58 -2.53
N ARG A 130 4.50 -1.29 -1.24
CA ARG A 130 5.77 -1.44 -0.52
C ARG A 130 5.55 -2.10 0.83
N VAL A 131 6.56 -2.84 1.30
CA VAL A 131 6.58 -3.45 2.63
C VAL A 131 7.66 -2.79 3.47
N TRP A 132 7.32 -2.45 4.71
CA TRP A 132 8.20 -1.78 5.66
C TRP A 132 8.23 -2.54 6.98
N ASP A 133 9.41 -2.73 7.54
CA ASP A 133 9.56 -3.27 8.88
C ASP A 133 9.03 -2.26 9.91
N LEU A 134 8.00 -2.63 10.67
CA LEU A 134 7.31 -1.72 11.61
C LEU A 134 8.15 -1.40 12.86
N ARG A 135 9.30 -2.06 13.06
CA ARG A 135 10.22 -1.72 14.15
C ARG A 135 11.28 -0.72 13.72
N THR A 136 11.75 -0.84 12.47
CA THR A 136 12.93 -0.09 11.99
C THR A 136 12.61 0.94 10.92
N GLY A 137 11.43 0.87 10.31
CA GLY A 137 11.03 1.72 9.18
C GLY A 137 11.73 1.39 7.86
N ARG A 138 12.56 0.34 7.81
CA ARG A 138 13.30 -0.03 6.59
C ARG A 138 12.39 -0.77 5.61
N LYS A 139 12.58 -0.51 4.31
CA LYS A 139 11.93 -1.27 3.23
C LYS A 139 12.33 -2.75 3.31
N VAL A 140 11.38 -3.63 3.07
CA VAL A 140 11.56 -5.09 3.00
C VAL A 140 11.15 -5.56 1.62
N GLY A 141 12.03 -6.31 0.95
CA GLY A 141 11.74 -6.83 -0.38
C GLY A 141 11.80 -5.75 -1.47
N LYS A 142 11.20 -6.08 -2.61
CA LYS A 142 11.17 -5.22 -3.81
C LYS A 142 9.98 -4.28 -3.77
N VAL A 143 10.04 -3.22 -4.57
CA VAL A 143 8.84 -2.43 -4.87
C VAL A 143 7.93 -3.27 -5.76
N MET A 144 6.66 -3.33 -5.39
CA MET A 144 5.62 -4.03 -6.14
C MET A 144 4.86 -3.00 -6.95
N ALA A 145 5.45 -2.62 -8.09
CA ALA A 145 4.76 -1.88 -9.13
C ALA A 145 4.14 -2.89 -10.11
N GLY A 146 3.05 -2.50 -10.76
CA GLY A 146 2.51 -3.28 -11.86
C GLY A 146 3.44 -3.27 -13.06
N ASP A 147 3.48 -4.38 -13.80
CA ASP A 147 3.91 -4.32 -15.19
C ASP A 147 2.92 -3.41 -15.92
N ASP A 148 3.45 -2.42 -16.63
CA ASP A 148 2.66 -1.47 -17.43
C ASP A 148 1.64 -2.26 -18.28
N PRO A 149 0.33 -2.14 -18.01
CA PRO A 149 -0.66 -2.70 -18.90
C PRO A 149 -0.34 -2.19 -20.31
N ALA A 150 -0.46 -3.05 -21.31
CA ALA A 150 -0.22 -2.67 -22.72
C ALA A 150 -1.07 -1.47 -23.20
N ASP A 151 -2.02 -1.00 -22.38
CA ASP A 151 -3.00 0.05 -22.66
C ASP A 151 -3.01 1.22 -21.65
N GLY A 152 -2.08 1.33 -20.68
CA GLY A 152 -1.95 2.55 -19.85
C GLY A 152 -1.66 2.35 -18.36
N ALA A 153 -1.38 3.46 -17.67
CA ALA A 153 -0.82 3.51 -16.32
C ALA A 153 -1.57 2.68 -15.25
N VAL A 154 -0.79 2.10 -14.34
CA VAL A 154 -1.26 1.32 -13.18
C VAL A 154 -2.16 2.15 -12.24
N GLY A 155 -2.13 3.48 -12.30
CA GLY A 155 -2.99 4.39 -11.54
C GLY A 155 -2.72 4.38 -10.03
N ALA A 156 -3.37 5.27 -9.28
CA ALA A 156 -3.24 5.34 -7.82
C ALA A 156 -3.71 4.06 -7.13
N VAL A 157 -3.01 3.59 -6.10
CA VAL A 157 -3.52 2.50 -5.23
C VAL A 157 -4.66 3.04 -4.37
N CYS A 158 -5.89 2.66 -4.68
CA CYS A 158 -7.08 3.11 -3.95
C CYS A 158 -7.41 2.26 -2.73
N SER A 159 -7.13 0.96 -2.82
CA SER A 159 -7.41 0.00 -1.75
C SER A 159 -6.31 -1.03 -1.67
N LEU A 160 -6.01 -1.45 -0.44
CA LEU A 160 -4.94 -2.38 -0.13
C LEU A 160 -5.38 -3.31 0.99
N ALA A 161 -5.19 -4.60 0.78
CA ALA A 161 -5.46 -5.63 1.77
C ALA A 161 -4.35 -6.68 1.77
N VAL A 162 -4.21 -7.38 2.91
CA VAL A 162 -3.37 -8.58 3.00
C VAL A 162 -4.22 -9.75 3.44
N VAL A 163 -4.15 -10.84 2.68
CA VAL A 163 -4.84 -12.10 2.97
C VAL A 163 -3.85 -13.24 3.15
N SER A 164 -4.21 -14.24 3.95
CA SER A 164 -3.35 -15.40 4.19
C SER A 164 -3.57 -16.46 3.12
N SER A 165 -2.49 -17.08 2.66
CA SER A 165 -2.51 -18.28 1.83
C SER A 165 -1.55 -19.34 2.38
N LYS A 166 -1.63 -20.57 1.86
CA LYS A 166 -0.66 -21.63 2.22
C LYS A 166 0.77 -21.31 1.79
N ALA A 167 0.94 -20.46 0.77
CA ALA A 167 2.24 -20.08 0.23
C ALA A 167 2.80 -18.78 0.84
N GLY A 168 2.08 -18.19 1.81
CA GLY A 168 2.45 -16.93 2.46
C GLY A 168 1.36 -15.86 2.37
N PRO A 169 1.59 -14.69 3.01
CA PRO A 169 0.71 -13.52 2.89
C PRO A 169 0.69 -13.01 1.45
N ILE A 170 -0.50 -12.68 0.96
CA ILE A 170 -0.73 -12.07 -0.34
C ILE A 170 -1.17 -10.64 -0.10
N ALA A 171 -0.41 -9.66 -0.59
CA ALA A 171 -0.90 -8.28 -0.71
C ALA A 171 -1.72 -8.16 -1.99
N VAL A 172 -2.84 -7.47 -1.90
CA VAL A 172 -3.76 -7.24 -3.02
C VAL A 172 -4.07 -5.76 -3.07
N SER A 173 -3.92 -5.15 -4.24
CA SER A 173 -4.28 -3.74 -4.46
C SER A 173 -5.22 -3.59 -5.65
N SER A 174 -6.11 -2.61 -5.54
CA SER A 174 -6.90 -2.10 -6.66
C SER A 174 -6.48 -0.67 -7.00
N SER A 175 -6.54 -0.31 -8.28
CA SER A 175 -6.25 1.04 -8.76
C SER A 175 -7.46 1.79 -9.32
N GLU A 176 -7.29 3.09 -9.54
CA GLU A 176 -8.27 3.94 -10.23
C GLU A 176 -8.56 3.45 -11.65
N SER A 177 -7.55 2.93 -12.35
CA SER A 177 -7.69 2.35 -13.69
C SER A 177 -8.40 0.98 -13.71
N GLY A 178 -8.90 0.52 -12.55
CA GLY A 178 -9.58 -0.78 -12.42
C GLY A 178 -8.63 -1.97 -12.46
N LEU A 179 -7.32 -1.75 -12.31
CA LEU A 179 -6.35 -2.83 -12.26
C LEU A 179 -6.33 -3.46 -10.87
N LEU A 180 -6.61 -4.77 -10.81
CA LEU A 180 -6.43 -5.57 -9.60
C LEU A 180 -5.12 -6.35 -9.68
N GLN A 181 -4.26 -6.17 -8.68
CA GLN A 181 -2.94 -6.80 -8.60
C GLN A 181 -2.76 -7.53 -7.28
N ALA A 182 -2.08 -8.68 -7.32
CA ALA A 182 -1.81 -9.48 -6.14
C ALA A 182 -0.36 -9.97 -6.15
N TRP A 183 0.32 -9.86 -5.01
CA TRP A 183 1.72 -10.25 -4.85
C TRP A 183 1.90 -11.16 -3.64
N ASN A 184 2.70 -12.20 -3.80
CA ASN A 184 3.18 -12.97 -2.66
C ASN A 184 4.29 -12.18 -1.95
N LEU A 185 4.05 -11.79 -0.70
CA LEU A 185 4.98 -10.95 0.05
C LEU A 185 6.28 -11.67 0.45
N LEU A 186 6.30 -13.01 0.46
CA LEU A 186 7.51 -13.79 0.75
C LEU A 186 8.46 -13.84 -0.46
N THR A 187 7.91 -14.04 -1.65
CA THR A 187 8.70 -14.19 -2.87
C THR A 187 8.91 -12.87 -3.61
N ASN A 188 8.11 -11.84 -3.29
CA ASN A 188 7.96 -10.61 -4.08
C ASN A 188 7.57 -10.89 -5.54
N GLU A 189 6.98 -12.06 -5.81
CA GLU A 189 6.51 -12.40 -7.14
C GLU A 189 5.07 -11.91 -7.29
N LEU A 190 4.80 -11.27 -8.42
CA LEU A 190 3.44 -11.00 -8.87
C LEU A 190 2.71 -12.35 -9.01
N GLY A 191 1.71 -12.53 -8.17
CA GLY A 191 0.92 -13.73 -8.00
C GLY A 191 -0.48 -13.53 -8.55
N ALA A 192 -0.67 -13.97 -9.80
CA ALA A 192 -1.93 -14.40 -10.41
C ALA A 192 -2.91 -13.41 -11.06
N TYR A 193 -2.87 -12.09 -10.84
CA TYR A 193 -3.87 -11.21 -11.50
C TYR A 193 -3.31 -9.85 -11.89
N ALA A 194 -3.47 -9.53 -13.17
CA ALA A 194 -3.59 -8.19 -13.70
C ALA A 194 -4.90 -8.23 -14.49
N VAL A 195 -6.01 -8.00 -13.81
CA VAL A 195 -7.32 -7.97 -14.48
C VAL A 195 -7.82 -6.54 -14.43
N THR A 196 -8.11 -6.01 -15.61
CA THR A 196 -8.91 -4.80 -15.75
C THR A 196 -10.34 -5.15 -15.40
N THR A 197 -10.75 -4.79 -14.19
CA THR A 197 -12.16 -4.74 -13.83
C THR A 197 -12.76 -3.47 -14.40
N GLY A 198 -14.09 -3.31 -14.32
CA GLY A 198 -14.62 -1.96 -14.56
C GLY A 198 -13.91 -0.96 -13.63
N GLU A 199 -13.67 0.25 -14.14
CA GLU A 199 -13.07 1.35 -13.38
C GLU A 199 -13.69 1.37 -11.99
N ASN A 200 -12.87 1.30 -10.92
CA ASN A 200 -13.10 1.79 -9.55
C ASN A 200 -12.36 1.06 -8.42
N GLY A 201 -12.02 1.87 -7.42
CA GLY A 201 -11.01 1.60 -6.40
C GLY A 201 -11.46 1.04 -5.05
N VAL A 202 -12.70 0.54 -4.90
CA VAL A 202 -13.12 -0.10 -3.63
C VAL A 202 -12.98 -1.61 -3.72
N MET A 203 -12.26 -2.18 -2.76
CA MET A 203 -12.00 -3.60 -2.68
C MET A 203 -12.14 -4.07 -1.23
N GLY A 204 -12.70 -5.27 -1.06
CA GLY A 204 -12.56 -6.08 0.16
C GLY A 204 -11.86 -7.40 -0.16
N ALA A 205 -11.05 -7.92 0.76
CA ALA A 205 -10.39 -9.21 0.58
C ALA A 205 -10.45 -10.05 1.87
N ALA A 206 -10.58 -11.36 1.71
CA ALA A 206 -10.61 -12.30 2.83
C ALA A 206 -10.13 -13.69 2.40
N THR A 207 -9.61 -14.45 3.37
CA THR A 207 -9.36 -15.88 3.19
C THR A 207 -10.58 -16.68 3.64
N ILE A 208 -11.29 -17.29 2.69
CA ILE A 208 -12.50 -18.08 2.94
C ILE A 208 -12.19 -19.56 2.69
N GLY A 209 -12.27 -20.38 3.74
CA GLY A 209 -11.97 -21.82 3.63
C GLY A 209 -10.55 -22.12 3.14
N GLY A 210 -9.59 -21.23 3.45
CA GLY A 210 -8.20 -21.34 2.98
C GLY A 210 -7.95 -20.82 1.56
N ARG A 211 -8.97 -20.26 0.90
CA ARG A 211 -8.85 -19.63 -0.42
C ARG A 211 -8.84 -18.11 -0.27
N PRO A 212 -7.77 -17.42 -0.71
CA PRO A 212 -7.74 -15.96 -0.72
C PRO A 212 -8.64 -15.45 -1.84
N ILE A 213 -9.63 -14.61 -1.49
CA ILE A 213 -10.62 -14.03 -2.41
C ILE A 213 -10.55 -12.50 -2.28
N ALA A 214 -10.58 -11.80 -3.42
CA ALA A 214 -10.86 -10.37 -3.47
C ALA A 214 -12.25 -10.13 -4.08
N VAL A 215 -12.93 -9.09 -3.62
CA VAL A 215 -14.17 -8.58 -4.20
C VAL A 215 -13.96 -7.13 -4.55
N THR A 216 -14.06 -6.80 -5.83
CA THR A 216 -13.98 -5.43 -6.35
C THR A 216 -15.37 -4.88 -6.64
N GLY A 217 -15.50 -3.55 -6.59
CA GLY A 217 -16.73 -2.87 -7.00
C GLY A 217 -16.55 -1.37 -7.21
N GLY A 218 -17.44 -0.79 -8.02
CA GLY A 218 -17.62 0.66 -8.16
C GLY A 218 -18.44 1.04 -9.39
N GLU A 219 -17.91 1.83 -10.33
CA GLU A 219 -18.71 2.40 -11.44
C GLU A 219 -19.27 1.36 -12.41
N SER A 220 -18.70 0.16 -12.45
CA SER A 220 -19.29 -0.97 -13.18
C SER A 220 -20.70 -1.35 -12.70
N ARG A 221 -21.11 -0.88 -11.51
CA ARG A 221 -22.36 -1.25 -10.82
C ARG A 221 -22.47 -2.75 -10.55
N THR A 222 -21.36 -3.47 -10.57
CA THR A 222 -21.24 -4.89 -10.26
C THR A 222 -20.28 -5.10 -9.08
N LEU A 223 -20.42 -6.25 -8.42
CA LEU A 223 -19.40 -6.79 -7.53
C LEU A 223 -18.78 -8.00 -8.22
N GLU A 224 -17.46 -8.02 -8.33
CA GLU A 224 -16.72 -9.06 -9.02
C GLU A 224 -15.80 -9.77 -8.03
N ALA A 225 -15.96 -11.09 -7.92
CA ALA A 225 -15.22 -11.92 -6.99
C ALA A 225 -14.10 -12.67 -7.72
N TRP A 226 -12.90 -12.51 -7.22
CA TRP A 226 -11.67 -13.04 -7.78
C TRP A 226 -11.10 -14.05 -6.80
N ASP A 227 -10.92 -15.31 -7.23
CA ASP A 227 -9.93 -16.16 -6.58
C ASP A 227 -8.57 -15.46 -6.72
N LEU A 228 -7.66 -15.55 -5.74
CA LEU A 228 -6.33 -14.93 -5.83
C LEU A 228 -5.23 -15.96 -6.10
N LEU A 229 -5.60 -17.21 -6.42
CA LEU A 229 -4.67 -18.29 -6.75
C LEU A 229 -4.73 -18.77 -8.22
N ILE A 230 -5.74 -18.40 -9.00
CA ILE A 230 -5.97 -18.85 -10.38
C ILE A 230 -5.42 -17.83 -11.39
N ARG A 231 -4.21 -18.03 -11.92
CA ARG A 231 -3.67 -17.09 -12.91
C ARG A 231 -4.63 -16.84 -14.08
N SER A 232 -4.87 -15.58 -14.43
CA SER A 232 -5.49 -15.26 -15.72
C SER A 232 -4.70 -15.94 -16.85
N PRO A 233 -5.37 -16.52 -17.87
CA PRO A 233 -4.70 -17.17 -18.99
C PRO A 233 -3.86 -16.20 -19.83
#